data_AF-A0A355PIW0-F1
#
_entry.id   AF-A0A355PIW0-F1
#
_cell.length_a   1.000
_cell.length_b   1.000
_cell.length_c   1.000
_cell.angle_alpha   90.00
_cell.angle_beta   90.00
_cell.angle_gamma   90.00
#
_symmetry.space_group_name_H-M   'P 1'
#
loop_
_entity.id
_entity.type
_entity.pdbx_description
1 polymer ?
#
loop_
_entity_poly.entity_id
_entity_poly.type
_entity_poly.pdbx_seq_one_letter_code
_entity_poly.pdbx_strand_id
1 'polypeptide(L)' 'MATGTVKWFNDTKGFGFISPDDNGDDLFA' A
#
# COMPACT_ATOMS: atom_id res chain seq x y z
N MET A 1 1.55 11.52 -4.96
CA MET A 1 0.71 11.01 -3.86
C MET A 1 0.77 9.49 -3.97
N ALA A 2 1.34 8.78 -3.00
CA ALA A 2 1.43 7.33 -3.06
C ALA A 2 0.03 6.74 -2.87
N THR A 3 -0.49 6.06 -3.89
CA THR A 3 -1.77 5.33 -3.83
C THR A 3 -1.51 3.88 -3.47
N GLY A 4 -2.44 3.23 -2.80
CA GLY A 4 -2.29 1.84 -2.39
C GLY A 4 -3.60 1.22 -1.95
N THR A 5 -3.70 -0.10 -2.09
CA THR A 5 -4.87 -0.88 -1.68
C THR A 5 -4.70 -1.38 -0.24
N VAL A 6 -5.75 -1.22 0.58
CA VAL A 6 -5.77 -1.71 1.96
C VAL A 6 -5.76 -3.23 1.94
N LYS A 7 -4.63 -3.84 2.32
CA LYS A 7 -4.48 -5.30 2.36
C LYS A 7 -5.19 -5.90 3.57
N TRP A 8 -5.08 -5.22 4.71
CA TRP A 8 -5.71 -5.64 5.96
C TRP A 8 -5.74 -4.46 6.92
N PHE A 9 -6.85 -4.33 7.65
CA PHE A 9 -7.04 -3.28 8.65
C PHE A 9 -7.69 -3.87 9.90
N ASN A 10 -7.13 -3.56 11.07
CA ASN A 10 -7.70 -3.92 12.36
C ASN A 10 -8.36 -2.68 12.98
N ASP A 11 -9.68 -2.63 12.94
CA ASP A 11 -10.46 -1.52 13.48
C ASP A 11 -10.29 -1.36 15.01
N THR A 12 -10.25 -2.49 15.72
CA THR A 12 -10.12 -2.50 17.19
C THR A 12 -8.79 -1.95 17.67
N LYS A 13 -7.71 -2.16 16.90
CA LYS A 13 -6.37 -1.70 17.26
C LYS A 13 -5.96 -0.40 16.53
N GLY A 14 -6.73 0.06 15.55
CA GLY A 14 -6.48 1.30 14.82
C GLY A 14 -5.26 1.28 13.92
N PHE A 15 -4.81 0.10 13.47
CA PHE A 15 -3.69 -0.02 12.53
C PHE A 15 -3.99 -1.03 11.43
N GLY A 16 -3.33 -0.87 10.31
CA GLY A 16 -3.44 -1.75 9.16
C GLY A 16 -2.21 -1.69 8.29
N PHE A 17 -2.16 -2.57 7.32
CA PHE A 17 -1.12 -2.59 6.31
C PHE A 17 -1.74 -2.24 4.97
N ILE A 18 -1.17 -1.26 4.31
CA ILE A 18 -1.53 -0.85 2.95
C ILE A 18 -0.47 -1.44 2.03
N SER A 19 -0.92 -2.13 0.99
CA SER A 19 -0.04 -2.50 -0.12
C SER A 19 0.05 -1.29 -1.05
N PRO A 20 1.22 -0.67 -1.22
CA PRO A 20 1.37 0.41 -2.17
C PRO A 20 1.06 -0.12 -3.58
N ASP A 21 0.29 0.64 -4.36
CA ASP A 21 0.05 0.39 -5.79
C ASP A 21 1.25 0.87 -6.62
N ASP A 22 2.42 0.99 -6.00
CA ASP A 22 3.68 1.39 -6.62
C ASP A 22 4.16 0.22 -7.51
N ASN A 23 3.46 0.07 -8.63
CA ASN A 23 3.98 -0.42 -9.89
C ASN A 23 4.83 0.72 -10.51
N GLY A 24 5.71 1.29 -9.68
CA GLY A 24 6.60 2.39 -10.03
C GLY A 24 7.76 1.80 -10.79
N ASP A 25 7.50 1.54 -12.07
CA ASP A 25 8.40 1.18 -13.16
C ASP A 25 9.45 0.12 -12.81
N ASP A 26 9.45 -0.98 -13.57
CA ASP A 26 10.71 -1.64 -13.88
C ASP A 26 11.68 -0.57 -14.41
N LEU A 27 12.51 -0.02 -13.52
CA LEU A 27 13.56 0.95 -13.81
C LEU A 27 14.65 0.24 -14.63
N PHE A 28 14.34 -0.11 -15.87
CA PHE A 28 15.32 -0.29 -16.93
C PHE A 28 15.51 1.08 -17.60
N ALA A 29 16.49 1.83 -17.11
CA ALA A 29 17.07 2.99 -17.76
C ALA A 29 18.59 2.80 -17.88
#